data_AF-A0A8J8TRD7-F1
#
_entry.id   AF-A0A8J8TRD7-F1
#
_cell.length_a   1.000
_cell.length_b   1.000
_cell.length_c   1.000
_cell.angle_alpha   90.00
_cell.angle_beta   90.00
_cell.angle_gamma   90.00
#
_symmetry.space_group_name_H-M   'P 1'
#
loop_
_entity.id
_entity.type
_entity.pdbx_description
1 polymer ?
#
loop_
_entity_poly.entity_id
_entity_poly.type
_entity_poly.pdbx_seq_one_letter_code
_entity_poly.pdbx_strand_id
1 'polypeptide(L)'
;MYSPSSTARVYSSGFSTHDEWAALEEDALAKGRGIWSAAEFDTLAEIRNDPVDRLFVPDARSVHSARKRDDGRLDEDRVPVYAADSVEQELGDGGVAYDDVPLVGVDEQRRVGIVGGLTVHERYEESEGFADASEYGNFPFLANLIAHLSDATGDVLVAGGQGQFNAAGSLSLERCQFFLRYLEGVGIRLRQVNDLAGTLPAEDETPRAVLVSAPARELEMEEIIALRQCRNDGGAVILLGSADAEPAHVDKLNLLARRLNTDLRLNDDTLTDETNNVGGEPTVLETTAFNEAFPLFDACERDTKGDGTPGQARQTPPDGVHSGDD
;
A
#
# COMPACT_ATOMS: atom_id res chain seq x y z
N MET A 1 -40.92 -21.57 -2.39
CA MET A 1 -40.69 -20.15 -2.09
C MET A 1 -39.37 -20.12 -1.30
N TYR A 2 -38.26 -19.91 -2.00
CA TYR A 2 -36.91 -19.96 -1.40
C TYR A 2 -36.64 -18.62 -0.70
N SER A 3 -36.19 -18.68 0.55
CA SER A 3 -35.75 -17.51 1.31
C SER A 3 -34.54 -16.88 0.62
N PRO A 4 -34.45 -15.54 0.51
CA PRO A 4 -33.24 -14.91 0.02
C PRO A 4 -32.12 -15.16 1.03
N SER A 5 -31.05 -15.82 0.60
CA SER A 5 -29.81 -15.93 1.35
C SER A 5 -29.24 -14.51 1.53
N SER A 6 -29.15 -14.04 2.77
CA SER A 6 -28.41 -12.81 3.08
C SER A 6 -26.93 -13.09 2.92
N THR A 7 -26.30 -12.53 1.88
CA THR A 7 -24.84 -12.52 1.76
C THR A 7 -24.30 -11.41 2.66
N ALA A 8 -23.41 -11.74 3.59
CA ALA A 8 -22.78 -10.82 4.53
C ALA A 8 -21.35 -10.50 4.07
N ARG A 9 -20.78 -9.38 4.54
CA ARG A 9 -19.37 -9.02 4.37
C ARG A 9 -18.48 -10.01 5.11
N VAL A 10 -17.45 -10.54 4.46
CA VAL A 10 -16.57 -11.54 5.04
C VAL A 10 -15.51 -10.88 5.94
N TYR A 11 -15.62 -11.10 7.25
CA TYR A 11 -14.58 -10.80 8.23
C TYR A 11 -13.92 -12.11 8.65
N SER A 12 -12.90 -12.58 7.94
CA SER A 12 -12.39 -13.94 8.21
C SER A 12 -10.94 -14.25 7.86
N SER A 13 -10.03 -13.33 8.12
CA SER A 13 -8.57 -13.53 8.00
C SER A 13 -8.04 -14.82 8.66
N GLY A 14 -8.76 -15.43 9.61
CA GLY A 14 -8.41 -16.71 10.23
C GLY A 14 -9.07 -17.99 9.69
N PHE A 15 -9.95 -17.94 8.69
CA PHE A 15 -10.64 -19.14 8.18
C PHE A 15 -10.00 -19.67 6.89
N SER A 16 -9.88 -21.00 6.80
CA SER A 16 -9.38 -21.69 5.60
C SER A 16 -10.29 -21.51 4.37
N THR A 17 -11.52 -21.02 4.57
CA THR A 17 -12.52 -20.76 3.52
C THR A 17 -12.68 -19.27 3.21
N HIS A 18 -11.75 -18.41 3.68
CA HIS A 18 -11.83 -16.96 3.47
C HIS A 18 -12.01 -16.62 1.99
N ASP A 19 -11.11 -17.10 1.13
CA ASP A 19 -11.10 -16.71 -0.28
C ASP A 19 -12.28 -17.33 -1.07
N GLU A 20 -12.78 -18.50 -0.63
CA GLU A 20 -14.03 -19.05 -1.17
C GLU A 20 -15.22 -18.13 -0.90
N TRP A 21 -15.31 -17.56 0.30
CA TRP A 21 -16.39 -16.63 0.64
C TRP A 21 -16.19 -15.25 0.02
N ALA A 22 -14.95 -14.77 -0.05
CA ALA A 22 -14.61 -13.54 -0.75
C ALA A 22 -15.02 -13.64 -2.23
N ALA A 23 -14.71 -14.75 -2.91
CA ALA A 23 -15.14 -14.98 -4.30
C ALA A 23 -16.68 -14.98 -4.45
N LEU A 24 -17.42 -15.50 -3.47
CA LEU A 24 -18.89 -15.42 -3.47
C LEU A 24 -19.41 -13.99 -3.25
N GLU A 25 -18.72 -13.21 -2.42
CA GLU A 25 -19.01 -11.78 -2.19
C GLU A 25 -18.77 -10.97 -3.48
N GLU A 26 -17.65 -11.21 -4.17
CA GLU A 26 -17.35 -10.62 -5.48
C GLU A 26 -18.38 -10.98 -6.55
N ASP A 27 -18.77 -12.25 -6.65
CA ASP A 27 -19.82 -12.69 -7.56
C ASP A 27 -21.20 -12.09 -7.20
N ALA A 28 -21.45 -11.82 -5.92
CA ALA A 28 -22.66 -11.14 -5.48
C ALA A 28 -22.62 -9.65 -5.86
N LEU A 29 -21.47 -9.00 -5.67
CA LEU A 29 -21.24 -7.61 -6.01
C LEU A 29 -21.36 -7.36 -7.52
N ALA A 30 -20.64 -8.12 -8.34
CA ALA A 30 -20.66 -8.00 -9.80
C ALA A 30 -22.06 -8.19 -10.40
N LYS A 31 -22.91 -8.98 -9.73
CA LYS A 31 -24.30 -9.24 -10.14
C LYS A 31 -25.33 -8.33 -9.45
N GLY A 32 -24.91 -7.39 -8.61
CA GLY A 32 -25.79 -6.51 -7.84
C GLY A 32 -26.78 -7.27 -6.96
N ARG A 33 -26.36 -8.35 -6.30
CA ARG A 33 -27.26 -9.22 -5.52
C ARG A 33 -27.26 -8.89 -4.04
N GLY A 34 -28.45 -8.96 -3.44
CA GLY A 34 -28.62 -8.80 -1.99
C GLY A 34 -28.24 -7.38 -1.53
N ILE A 35 -27.41 -7.29 -0.50
CA ILE A 35 -26.91 -6.01 0.04
C ILE A 35 -26.20 -5.16 -1.03
N TRP A 36 -25.59 -5.79 -2.02
CA TRP A 36 -24.86 -5.11 -3.09
C TRP A 36 -25.75 -4.45 -4.15
N SER A 37 -27.06 -4.75 -4.17
CA SER A 37 -28.00 -4.11 -5.12
C SER A 37 -28.12 -2.59 -4.93
N ALA A 38 -27.71 -2.08 -3.76
CA ALA A 38 -27.73 -0.67 -3.42
C ALA A 38 -26.30 -0.05 -3.36
N ALA A 39 -25.27 -0.79 -3.77
CA ALA A 39 -23.90 -0.29 -3.74
C ALA A 39 -23.65 0.61 -4.96
N GLU A 40 -23.30 1.87 -4.71
CA GLU A 40 -22.92 2.85 -5.73
C GLU A 40 -21.54 3.42 -5.38
N PHE A 41 -20.47 2.72 -5.78
CA PHE A 41 -19.11 3.16 -5.45
C PHE A 41 -18.71 4.44 -6.21
N ASP A 42 -19.21 4.59 -7.44
CA ASP A 42 -18.87 5.74 -8.30
C ASP A 42 -19.38 7.08 -7.74
N THR A 43 -20.35 7.05 -6.83
CA THR A 43 -20.93 8.26 -6.20
C THR A 43 -20.29 8.61 -4.86
N LEU A 44 -19.32 7.81 -4.40
CA LEU A 44 -18.61 8.08 -3.16
C LEU A 44 -17.76 9.35 -3.30
N ALA A 45 -17.82 10.19 -2.26
CA ALA A 45 -17.02 11.39 -2.17
C ALA A 45 -15.59 11.02 -1.81
N GLU A 46 -14.64 11.77 -2.37
CA GLU A 46 -13.25 11.72 -1.93
C GLU A 46 -13.14 12.24 -0.50
N ILE A 47 -12.30 11.58 0.29
CA ILE A 47 -11.94 11.99 1.65
C ILE A 47 -10.43 12.02 1.73
N ARG A 48 -9.84 12.97 2.47
CA ARG A 48 -8.39 13.00 2.79
C ARG A 48 -7.48 12.81 1.54
N ASN A 49 -7.87 13.42 0.42
CA ASN A 49 -7.17 13.36 -0.86
C ASN A 49 -6.51 14.70 -1.23
N ASP A 50 -6.09 15.46 -0.22
CA ASP A 50 -5.31 16.67 -0.44
C ASP A 50 -3.84 16.29 -0.80
N PRO A 51 -3.07 17.20 -1.42
CA PRO A 51 -1.63 16.99 -1.62
C PRO A 51 -0.89 16.59 -0.33
N VAL A 52 0.15 15.78 -0.48
CA VAL A 52 0.95 15.25 0.62
C VAL A 52 1.96 16.29 1.07
N ASP A 53 1.59 17.08 2.08
CA ASP A 53 2.50 18.08 2.66
C ASP A 53 3.30 17.53 3.85
N ARG A 54 2.79 16.49 4.51
CA ARG A 54 3.43 15.83 5.67
C ARG A 54 2.99 14.37 5.77
N LEU A 55 3.86 13.53 6.30
CA LEU A 55 3.63 12.11 6.57
C LEU A 55 3.94 11.76 8.00
N PHE A 56 3.23 10.77 8.53
CA PHE A 56 3.69 10.06 9.72
C PHE A 56 4.12 8.63 9.36
N VAL A 57 5.20 8.15 9.98
CA VAL A 57 5.69 6.77 9.81
C VAL A 57 5.85 6.15 11.19
N PRO A 58 4.92 5.27 11.60
CA PRO A 58 4.89 4.80 12.96
C PRO A 58 5.68 3.51 13.15
N ASP A 59 6.28 3.38 14.34
CA ASP A 59 7.15 2.28 14.75
C ASP A 59 8.14 1.96 13.63
N ALA A 60 8.89 2.98 13.23
CA ALA A 60 9.59 2.97 11.96
C ALA A 60 10.88 2.15 12.00
N ARG A 61 11.16 1.50 10.87
CA ARG A 61 12.48 0.97 10.49
C ARG A 61 12.95 1.65 9.22
N SER A 62 14.24 1.89 9.07
CA SER A 62 14.75 2.45 7.81
C SER A 62 14.87 1.37 6.73
N VAL A 63 15.06 1.78 5.47
CA VAL A 63 15.21 0.88 4.33
C VAL A 63 16.66 0.90 3.82
N HIS A 64 17.23 -0.26 3.52
CA HIS A 64 18.59 -0.34 3.02
C HIS A 64 18.72 -1.26 1.80
N SER A 65 19.88 -1.21 1.14
CA SER A 65 20.22 -2.14 0.08
C SER A 65 20.99 -3.34 0.63
N ALA A 66 20.56 -4.54 0.26
CA ALA A 66 21.33 -5.77 0.47
C ALA A 66 22.61 -5.82 -0.39
N ARG A 67 22.78 -4.91 -1.36
CA ARG A 67 24.03 -4.78 -2.11
C ARG A 67 25.06 -4.15 -1.19
N LYS A 68 26.25 -4.74 -1.10
CA LYS A 68 27.38 -4.18 -0.32
C LYS A 68 28.05 -2.97 -0.98
N ARG A 69 27.36 -2.28 -1.90
CA ARG A 69 27.83 -1.01 -2.45
C ARG A 69 27.49 0.05 -1.41
N ASP A 70 28.40 1.00 -1.22
CA ASP A 70 28.22 2.11 -0.27
C ASP A 70 27.78 1.65 1.13
N ASP A 71 28.44 0.60 1.62
CA ASP A 71 28.20 -0.01 2.92
C ASP A 71 26.75 -0.50 3.17
N GLY A 72 25.99 -0.74 2.10
CA GLY A 72 24.60 -1.21 2.18
C GLY A 72 23.56 -0.09 2.16
N ARG A 73 23.99 1.17 1.98
CA ARG A 73 23.08 2.31 1.85
C ARG A 73 22.28 2.24 0.56
N LEU A 74 21.06 2.76 0.63
CA LEU A 74 20.19 2.91 -0.54
C LEU A 74 20.59 4.17 -1.31
N ASP A 75 20.74 4.06 -2.63
CA ASP A 75 21.00 5.21 -3.51
C ASP A 75 19.81 6.21 -3.45
N GLU A 76 20.07 7.52 -3.47
CA GLU A 76 19.08 8.60 -3.28
C GLU A 76 17.92 8.57 -4.30
N ASP A 77 18.20 8.12 -5.52
CA ASP A 77 17.24 7.96 -6.61
C ASP A 77 16.25 6.81 -6.39
N ARG A 78 16.31 6.18 -5.22
CA ARG A 78 15.42 5.11 -4.76
C ARG A 78 14.75 5.40 -3.43
N VAL A 79 14.93 6.61 -2.88
CA VAL A 79 14.38 7.02 -1.59
C VAL A 79 13.40 8.18 -1.78
N PRO A 80 12.08 7.92 -1.78
CA PRO A 80 11.10 8.99 -1.90
C PRO A 80 10.91 9.79 -0.60
N VAL A 81 11.04 9.14 0.56
CA VAL A 81 10.77 9.74 1.87
C VAL A 81 11.91 9.43 2.82
N TYR A 82 12.45 10.49 3.41
CA TYR A 82 13.41 10.45 4.51
C TYR A 82 12.73 10.79 5.83
N ALA A 83 13.36 10.39 6.93
CA ALA A 83 13.00 10.84 8.26
C ALA A 83 13.50 12.28 8.48
N ALA A 84 12.92 13.00 9.43
CA ALA A 84 13.40 14.33 9.80
C ALA A 84 14.82 14.25 10.42
N ASP A 85 15.62 15.29 10.28
CA ASP A 85 17.02 15.35 10.76
C ASP A 85 17.16 15.13 12.29
N SER A 86 16.08 15.30 13.06
CA SER A 86 16.04 15.08 14.51
C SER A 86 15.86 13.62 14.93
N VAL A 87 15.61 12.72 13.97
CA VAL A 87 15.38 11.31 14.26
C VAL A 87 16.63 10.67 14.81
N GLU A 88 16.45 9.96 15.92
CA GLU A 88 17.46 9.09 16.50
C GLU A 88 17.29 7.68 15.95
N GLN A 89 18.39 7.11 15.44
CA GLN A 89 18.46 5.75 14.94
C GLN A 89 19.20 4.87 15.93
N GLU A 90 18.50 3.92 16.54
CA GLU A 90 19.12 2.86 17.35
C GLU A 90 19.36 1.62 16.48
N LEU A 91 20.62 1.23 16.32
CA LEU A 91 21.03 0.12 15.46
C LEU A 91 21.06 -1.21 16.20
N GLY A 92 20.50 -2.24 15.57
CA GLY A 92 20.69 -3.65 15.92
C GLY A 92 21.97 -4.24 15.34
N ASP A 93 22.07 -5.58 15.36
CA ASP A 93 23.27 -6.29 14.91
C ASP A 93 23.31 -6.39 13.38
N GLY A 94 24.20 -5.60 12.78
CA GLY A 94 24.33 -5.51 11.31
C GLY A 94 23.42 -4.49 10.65
N GLY A 95 22.79 -3.60 11.42
CA GLY A 95 22.08 -2.44 10.90
C GLY A 95 23.00 -1.47 10.15
N VAL A 96 22.44 -0.79 9.14
CA VAL A 96 23.10 0.24 8.34
C VAL A 96 22.81 1.60 8.95
N ALA A 97 23.88 2.33 9.29
CA ALA A 97 23.78 3.69 9.80
C ALA A 97 23.55 4.70 8.66
N TYR A 98 22.59 5.60 8.86
CA TYR A 98 22.29 6.68 7.94
C TYR A 98 22.46 8.04 8.61
N ASP A 99 22.92 9.01 7.82
CA ASP A 99 22.83 10.42 8.19
C ASP A 99 21.43 10.94 7.81
N ASP A 100 21.02 10.73 6.55
CA ASP A 100 19.63 10.92 6.10
C ASP A 100 18.91 9.57 6.07
N VAL A 101 17.99 9.36 7.02
CA VAL A 101 17.38 8.04 7.27
C VAL A 101 16.25 7.75 6.26
N PRO A 102 16.37 6.75 5.36
CA PRO A 102 15.34 6.43 4.37
C PRO A 102 14.16 5.68 5.01
N LEU A 103 12.97 6.27 5.00
CA LEU A 103 11.75 5.63 5.52
C LEU A 103 10.99 4.83 4.45
N VAL A 104 11.19 5.17 3.18
CA VAL A 104 10.59 4.47 2.03
C VAL A 104 11.65 4.21 0.98
N GLY A 105 11.67 2.98 0.44
CA GLY A 105 12.56 2.61 -0.65
C GLY A 105 11.80 1.99 -1.83
N VAL A 106 12.23 2.30 -3.05
CA VAL A 106 11.61 1.80 -4.28
C VAL A 106 12.60 1.06 -5.19
N ASP A 107 12.09 0.05 -5.88
CA ASP A 107 12.78 -0.70 -6.93
C ASP A 107 11.81 -0.79 -8.12
N GLU A 108 11.80 0.26 -8.93
CA GLU A 108 10.89 0.39 -10.08
C GLU A 108 11.04 -0.76 -11.07
N GLN A 109 12.28 -1.21 -11.31
CA GLN A 109 12.57 -2.34 -12.20
C GLN A 109 11.94 -3.65 -11.71
N ARG A 110 11.72 -3.76 -10.40
CA ARG A 110 11.07 -4.89 -9.76
C ARG A 110 9.67 -4.55 -9.28
N ARG A 111 9.11 -3.35 -9.55
CA ARG A 111 7.81 -2.89 -9.04
C ARG A 111 7.60 -3.26 -7.55
N VAL A 112 8.66 -3.11 -6.75
CA VAL A 112 8.62 -3.37 -5.31
C VAL A 112 8.88 -2.06 -4.57
N GLY A 113 8.02 -1.78 -3.58
CA GLY A 113 8.25 -0.74 -2.58
C GLY A 113 8.42 -1.36 -1.19
N ILE A 114 9.22 -0.74 -0.33
CA ILE A 114 9.24 -1.00 1.11
C ILE A 114 8.89 0.29 1.84
N VAL A 115 7.89 0.24 2.72
CA VAL A 115 7.56 1.32 3.65
C VAL A 115 7.95 0.86 5.05
N GLY A 116 8.74 1.68 5.74
CA GLY A 116 9.28 1.41 7.06
C GLY A 116 8.27 1.46 8.21
N GLY A 117 6.97 1.56 7.95
CA GLY A 117 5.92 1.63 8.97
C GLY A 117 4.55 1.20 8.43
N LEU A 118 3.61 0.91 9.33
CA LEU A 118 2.21 0.59 8.97
C LEU A 118 1.36 1.86 8.88
N THR A 119 1.61 2.68 7.86
CA THR A 119 1.07 4.05 7.70
C THR A 119 -0.45 4.16 7.54
N VAL A 120 -1.13 3.04 7.30
CA VAL A 120 -2.60 2.97 7.05
C VAL A 120 -3.35 2.15 8.10
N HIS A 121 -2.67 1.75 9.17
CA HIS A 121 -3.29 0.99 10.26
C HIS A 121 -4.24 1.88 11.06
N GLU A 122 -5.48 1.43 11.29
CA GLU A 122 -6.55 2.22 11.91
C GLU A 122 -6.24 2.72 13.32
N ARG A 123 -5.32 2.05 14.04
CA ARG A 123 -4.90 2.46 15.40
C ARG A 123 -4.41 3.90 15.48
N TYR A 124 -4.01 4.51 14.36
CA TYR A 124 -3.57 5.90 14.28
C TYR A 124 -4.69 6.89 13.95
N GLU A 125 -5.94 6.51 14.23
CA GLU A 125 -7.10 7.35 13.98
C GLU A 125 -7.67 7.87 15.29
N GLU A 126 -8.20 9.09 15.29
CA GLU A 126 -8.74 9.74 16.49
C GLU A 126 -9.83 8.88 17.15
N SER A 127 -10.66 8.18 16.36
CA SER A 127 -11.70 7.29 16.88
C SER A 127 -11.17 6.06 17.61
N GLU A 128 -9.91 5.67 17.35
CA GLU A 128 -9.21 4.60 18.07
C GLU A 128 -8.46 5.13 19.31
N GLY A 129 -8.58 6.43 19.61
CA GLY A 129 -7.97 7.09 20.77
C GLY A 129 -6.57 7.65 20.51
N PHE A 130 -6.15 7.73 19.24
CA PHE A 130 -4.92 8.41 18.84
C PHE A 130 -5.15 9.92 18.65
N ALA A 131 -4.09 10.67 18.32
CA ALA A 131 -4.20 12.05 17.88
C ALA A 131 -4.93 12.16 16.52
N ASP A 132 -5.41 13.36 16.19
CA ASP A 132 -5.99 13.62 14.87
C ASP A 132 -4.91 13.51 13.78
N ALA A 133 -4.97 12.41 13.03
CA ALA A 133 -4.08 12.14 11.90
C ALA A 133 -4.71 12.52 10.55
N SER A 134 -5.87 13.19 10.54
CA SER A 134 -6.62 13.45 9.31
C SER A 134 -5.90 14.37 8.33
N GLU A 135 -5.04 15.27 8.82
CA GLU A 135 -4.21 16.20 8.03
C GLU A 135 -3.00 15.55 7.35
N TYR A 136 -2.64 14.31 7.70
CA TYR A 136 -1.45 13.66 7.13
C TYR A 136 -1.79 12.97 5.81
N GLY A 137 -0.90 13.13 4.83
CA GLY A 137 -1.06 12.61 3.46
C GLY A 137 -0.77 11.13 3.30
N ASN A 138 -0.85 10.33 4.38
CA ASN A 138 -0.50 8.90 4.37
C ASN A 138 -1.29 8.09 3.34
N PHE A 139 -2.57 8.42 3.15
CA PHE A 139 -3.45 7.72 2.21
C PHE A 139 -3.13 8.06 0.74
N PRO A 140 -3.11 9.34 0.32
CA PRO A 140 -2.70 9.70 -1.03
C PRO A 140 -1.27 9.27 -1.34
N PHE A 141 -0.33 9.37 -0.40
CA PHE A 141 1.02 8.87 -0.59
C PHE A 141 1.08 7.37 -0.93
N LEU A 142 0.42 6.51 -0.15
CA LEU A 142 0.44 5.07 -0.43
C LEU A 142 -0.27 4.74 -1.75
N ALA A 143 -1.37 5.44 -2.07
CA ALA A 143 -2.05 5.26 -3.35
C ALA A 143 -1.19 5.69 -4.54
N ASN A 144 -0.49 6.82 -4.43
CA ASN A 144 0.44 7.29 -5.46
C ASN A 144 1.67 6.37 -5.58
N LEU A 145 2.17 5.81 -4.47
CA LEU A 145 3.26 4.83 -4.51
C LEU A 145 2.84 3.57 -5.28
N ILE A 146 1.60 3.10 -5.07
CA ILE A 146 1.02 2.00 -5.82
C ILE A 146 0.92 2.36 -7.31
N ALA A 147 0.39 3.53 -7.63
CA ALA A 147 0.25 4.00 -9.02
C ALA A 147 1.60 4.20 -9.72
N HIS A 148 2.62 4.67 -9.00
CA HIS A 148 3.98 4.86 -9.53
C HIS A 148 4.66 3.53 -9.90
N LEU A 149 4.38 2.46 -9.14
CA LEU A 149 5.00 1.16 -9.35
C LEU A 149 4.18 0.22 -10.26
N SER A 150 2.91 0.50 -10.49
CA SER A 150 1.97 -0.37 -11.20
C SER A 150 1.46 0.22 -12.51
N ASP A 151 1.31 -0.63 -13.52
CA ASP A 151 0.57 -0.32 -14.75
C ASP A 151 -0.83 -0.95 -14.76
N ALA A 152 -1.17 -1.70 -13.71
CA ALA A 152 -2.41 -2.47 -13.62
C ALA A 152 -3.56 -1.62 -13.08
N THR A 153 -4.79 -2.09 -13.28
CA THR A 153 -6.02 -1.35 -12.91
C THR A 153 -6.95 -2.13 -11.98
N GLY A 154 -6.59 -3.35 -11.60
CA GLY A 154 -7.38 -4.15 -10.65
C GLY A 154 -7.37 -3.56 -9.24
N ASP A 155 -7.89 -4.32 -8.29
CA ASP A 155 -8.00 -3.87 -6.91
C ASP A 155 -6.63 -3.84 -6.21
N VAL A 156 -6.58 -3.15 -5.06
CA VAL A 156 -5.48 -3.28 -4.10
C VAL A 156 -5.82 -4.42 -3.15
N LEU A 157 -4.87 -5.35 -2.96
CA LEU A 157 -5.05 -6.52 -2.11
C LEU A 157 -4.15 -6.45 -0.87
N VAL A 158 -4.70 -6.71 0.31
CA VAL A 158 -3.95 -6.96 1.55
C VAL A 158 -3.76 -8.45 1.72
N ALA A 159 -2.51 -8.91 1.89
CA ALA A 159 -2.24 -10.29 2.23
C ALA A 159 -2.59 -10.54 3.72
N GLY A 160 -3.69 -11.25 3.98
CA GLY A 160 -4.13 -11.62 5.34
C GLY A 160 -3.65 -13.02 5.78
N GLY A 161 -3.06 -13.79 4.86
CA GLY A 161 -2.53 -15.12 5.09
C GLY A 161 -1.28 -15.15 5.98
N GLN A 162 -0.65 -16.33 6.09
CA GLN A 162 0.65 -16.51 6.77
C GLN A 162 0.68 -16.09 8.25
N GLY A 163 -0.49 -15.99 8.91
CA GLY A 163 -0.58 -15.62 10.32
C GLY A 163 -0.42 -14.12 10.59
N GLN A 164 -0.70 -13.27 9.61
CA GLN A 164 -0.68 -11.80 9.76
C GLN A 164 -1.86 -11.26 10.57
N PHE A 165 -2.95 -12.04 10.68
CA PHE A 165 -4.10 -11.63 11.49
C PHE A 165 -3.74 -11.38 12.95
N ASN A 166 -3.92 -10.14 13.41
CA ASN A 166 -3.71 -9.71 14.79
C ASN A 166 -2.28 -9.96 15.32
N ALA A 167 -1.30 -10.13 14.42
CA ALA A 167 0.11 -10.16 14.78
C ALA A 167 0.63 -8.71 14.93
N ALA A 168 1.48 -8.47 15.92
CA ALA A 168 2.12 -7.18 16.12
C ALA A 168 2.99 -6.82 14.90
N GLY A 169 2.95 -5.55 14.49
CA GLY A 169 3.61 -5.08 13.26
C GLY A 169 3.13 -5.75 11.97
N SER A 170 1.91 -6.32 11.96
CA SER A 170 1.24 -6.82 10.76
C SER A 170 -0.02 -6.03 10.42
N LEU A 171 -0.44 -6.11 9.16
CA LEU A 171 -1.62 -5.46 8.61
C LEU A 171 -2.63 -6.51 8.12
N SER A 172 -3.90 -6.17 8.25
CA SER A 172 -5.03 -6.97 7.80
C SER A 172 -6.17 -6.03 7.44
N LEU A 173 -7.12 -6.49 6.61
CA LEU A 173 -8.15 -5.61 6.08
C LEU A 173 -9.03 -4.98 7.16
N GLU A 174 -9.29 -5.70 8.26
CA GLU A 174 -10.06 -5.14 9.37
C GLU A 174 -9.34 -3.99 10.07
N ARG A 175 -8.02 -3.87 9.90
CA ARG A 175 -7.20 -2.78 10.43
C ARG A 175 -6.98 -1.65 9.43
N CYS A 176 -7.64 -1.69 8.27
CA CYS A 176 -7.47 -0.70 7.19
C CYS A 176 -8.75 0.09 6.90
N GLN A 177 -9.71 0.15 7.82
CA GLN A 177 -11.07 0.65 7.50
C GLN A 177 -11.12 2.09 6.94
N PHE A 178 -10.22 2.96 7.38
CA PHE A 178 -10.13 4.35 6.90
C PHE A 178 -9.48 4.44 5.53
N PHE A 179 -8.40 3.70 5.31
CA PHE A 179 -7.75 3.62 4.00
C PHE A 179 -8.65 2.94 2.95
N LEU A 180 -9.46 1.96 3.37
CA LEU A 180 -10.49 1.36 2.53
C LEU A 180 -11.49 2.41 2.03
N ARG A 181 -12.03 3.25 2.94
CA ARG A 181 -12.97 4.33 2.57
C ARG A 181 -12.31 5.38 1.67
N TYR A 182 -11.04 5.68 1.93
CA TYR A 182 -10.26 6.57 1.08
C TYR A 182 -10.17 6.02 -0.35
N LEU A 183 -9.73 4.76 -0.50
CA LEU A 183 -9.60 4.11 -1.81
C LEU A 183 -10.93 4.08 -2.55
N GLU A 184 -12.02 3.73 -1.85
CA GLU A 184 -13.37 3.72 -2.43
C GLU A 184 -13.76 5.13 -2.96
N GLY A 185 -13.41 6.19 -2.24
CA GLY A 185 -13.65 7.58 -2.65
C GLY A 185 -12.88 7.99 -3.90
N VAL A 186 -11.68 7.44 -4.12
CA VAL A 186 -10.87 7.65 -5.34
C VAL A 186 -11.13 6.58 -6.42
N GLY A 187 -12.16 5.75 -6.28
CA GLY A 187 -12.57 4.77 -7.30
C GLY A 187 -11.81 3.44 -7.28
N ILE A 188 -11.03 3.17 -6.23
CA ILE A 188 -10.22 1.97 -6.06
C ILE A 188 -10.81 1.10 -4.96
N ARG A 189 -10.75 -0.23 -5.10
CA ARG A 189 -11.19 -1.14 -4.04
C ARG A 189 -10.01 -1.69 -3.26
N LEU A 190 -10.21 -1.89 -1.97
CA LEU A 190 -9.30 -2.61 -1.08
C LEU A 190 -9.94 -3.94 -0.65
N ARG A 191 -9.26 -5.05 -0.92
CA ARG A 191 -9.70 -6.40 -0.51
C ARG A 191 -8.61 -7.11 0.27
N GLN A 192 -8.96 -8.25 0.86
CA GLN A 192 -8.01 -9.17 1.48
C GLN A 192 -7.92 -10.45 0.68
N VAL A 193 -6.74 -11.07 0.70
CA VAL A 193 -6.52 -12.44 0.21
C VAL A 193 -5.72 -13.24 1.22
N ASN A 194 -6.10 -14.50 1.44
CA ASN A 194 -5.42 -15.41 2.38
C ASN A 194 -4.63 -16.51 1.69
N ASP A 195 -5.08 -16.97 0.52
CA ASP A 195 -4.40 -17.88 -0.37
C ASP A 195 -3.89 -17.11 -1.61
N LEU A 196 -2.66 -16.61 -1.52
CA LEU A 196 -2.02 -15.89 -2.62
C LEU A 196 -1.84 -16.78 -3.86
N ALA A 197 -1.54 -18.07 -3.66
CA ALA A 197 -1.26 -19.00 -4.74
C ALA A 197 -2.52 -19.37 -5.54
N GLY A 198 -3.66 -19.51 -4.86
CA GLY A 198 -4.95 -19.76 -5.48
C GLY A 198 -5.62 -18.52 -6.04
N THR A 199 -5.55 -17.39 -5.32
CA THR A 199 -6.36 -16.21 -5.63
C THR A 199 -5.75 -15.33 -6.71
N LEU A 200 -4.46 -14.98 -6.62
CA LEU A 200 -3.86 -14.04 -7.58
C LEU A 200 -3.95 -14.50 -9.04
N PRO A 201 -3.74 -15.79 -9.39
CA PRO A 201 -3.89 -16.25 -10.77
C PRO A 201 -5.35 -16.35 -11.24
N ALA A 202 -6.32 -16.24 -10.34
CA ALA A 202 -7.75 -16.35 -10.61
C ALA A 202 -8.47 -15.00 -10.67
N GLU A 203 -7.77 -13.90 -10.37
CA GLU A 203 -8.31 -12.54 -10.50
C GLU A 203 -8.61 -12.21 -11.98
N ASP A 204 -9.77 -11.60 -12.23
CA ASP A 204 -10.18 -11.20 -13.59
C ASP A 204 -9.32 -10.05 -14.14
N GLU A 205 -8.88 -9.15 -13.27
CA GLU A 205 -7.97 -8.04 -13.56
C GLU A 205 -6.71 -8.20 -12.71
N THR A 206 -5.53 -7.95 -13.29
CA THR A 206 -4.29 -7.93 -12.50
C THR A 206 -4.42 -6.90 -11.37
N PRO A 207 -4.19 -7.29 -10.11
CA PRO A 207 -4.21 -6.36 -8.99
C PRO A 207 -3.21 -5.22 -9.18
N ARG A 208 -3.60 -3.98 -8.84
CA ARG A 208 -2.69 -2.82 -8.82
C ARG A 208 -1.54 -3.07 -7.87
N ALA A 209 -1.83 -3.57 -6.68
CA ALA A 209 -0.82 -3.92 -5.71
C ALA A 209 -1.25 -5.06 -4.80
N VAL A 210 -0.26 -5.78 -4.31
CA VAL A 210 -0.39 -6.63 -3.13
C VAL A 210 0.42 -6.02 -1.98
N LEU A 211 -0.27 -5.63 -0.92
CA LEU A 211 0.30 -5.15 0.33
C LEU A 211 0.62 -6.34 1.22
N VAL A 212 1.89 -6.51 1.57
CA VAL A 212 2.37 -7.61 2.41
C VAL A 212 3.08 -7.03 3.62
N SER A 213 2.54 -7.29 4.81
CA SER A 213 3.19 -6.93 6.06
C SER A 213 4.05 -8.08 6.58
N ALA A 214 4.77 -7.86 7.69
CA ALA A 214 5.66 -8.88 8.26
C ALA A 214 4.89 -10.18 8.61
N PRO A 215 5.15 -11.31 7.94
CA PRO A 215 4.34 -12.50 8.11
C PRO A 215 4.87 -13.37 9.27
N ALA A 216 3.97 -14.02 10.01
CA ALA A 216 4.37 -14.92 11.08
C ALA A 216 4.98 -16.24 10.56
N ARG A 217 4.49 -16.71 9.41
CA ARG A 217 4.99 -17.88 8.68
C ARG A 217 5.63 -17.46 7.36
N GLU A 218 6.61 -18.23 6.90
CA GLU A 218 7.23 -17.97 5.59
C GLU A 218 6.18 -18.20 4.49
N LEU A 219 6.25 -17.41 3.42
CA LEU A 219 5.45 -17.66 2.22
C LEU A 219 6.01 -18.88 1.48
N GLU A 220 5.13 -19.75 1.04
CA GLU A 220 5.50 -20.92 0.27
C GLU A 220 5.93 -20.53 -1.16
N MET A 221 6.58 -21.46 -1.87
CA MET A 221 7.12 -21.18 -3.20
C MET A 221 6.03 -20.77 -4.20
N GLU A 222 4.88 -21.43 -4.14
CA GLU A 222 3.72 -21.17 -4.99
C GLU A 222 3.19 -19.75 -4.80
N GLU A 223 3.18 -19.25 -3.55
CA GLU A 223 2.76 -17.89 -3.22
C GLU A 223 3.76 -16.85 -3.76
N ILE A 224 5.07 -17.15 -3.62
CA ILE A 224 6.14 -16.33 -4.19
C ILE A 224 6.05 -16.28 -5.73
N ILE A 225 5.71 -17.40 -6.37
CA ILE A 225 5.50 -17.47 -7.83
C ILE A 225 4.31 -16.59 -8.23
N ALA A 226 3.20 -16.69 -7.52
CA ALA A 226 1.99 -15.90 -7.79
C ALA A 226 2.26 -14.39 -7.65
N LEU A 227 2.96 -13.96 -6.60
CA LEU A 227 3.37 -12.55 -6.43
C LEU A 227 4.28 -12.07 -7.56
N ARG A 228 5.25 -12.90 -7.99
CA ARG A 228 6.13 -12.57 -9.11
C ARG A 228 5.36 -12.47 -10.43
N GLN A 229 4.35 -13.31 -10.65
CA GLN A 229 3.51 -13.27 -11.84
C GLN A 229 2.66 -12.01 -11.86
N CYS A 230 1.92 -11.72 -10.78
CA CYS A 230 1.16 -10.48 -10.62
C CYS A 230 2.01 -9.24 -10.97
N ARG A 231 3.25 -9.20 -10.46
CA ARG A 231 4.21 -8.15 -10.80
C ARG A 231 4.55 -8.09 -12.30
N ASN A 232 4.90 -9.24 -12.88
CA ASN A 232 5.27 -9.31 -14.29
C ASN A 232 4.10 -8.93 -15.21
N ASP A 233 2.86 -9.06 -14.73
CA ASP A 233 1.63 -8.68 -15.42
C ASP A 233 1.26 -7.20 -15.20
N GLY A 234 2.10 -6.43 -14.47
CA GLY A 234 1.96 -4.98 -14.29
C GLY A 234 1.58 -4.55 -12.87
N GLY A 235 1.28 -5.47 -11.97
CA GLY A 235 1.03 -5.17 -10.55
C GLY A 235 2.29 -4.74 -9.79
N ALA A 236 2.10 -4.16 -8.61
CA ALA A 236 3.15 -3.86 -7.65
C ALA A 236 3.09 -4.79 -6.43
N VAL A 237 4.22 -4.91 -5.71
CA VAL A 237 4.23 -5.51 -4.36
C VAL A 237 4.79 -4.49 -3.39
N ILE A 238 3.99 -4.10 -2.40
CA ILE A 238 4.40 -3.14 -1.37
C ILE A 238 4.59 -3.91 -0.07
N LEU A 239 5.82 -3.88 0.45
CA LEU A 239 6.17 -4.50 1.72
C LEU A 239 6.06 -3.45 2.82
N LEU A 240 5.30 -3.76 3.87
CA LEU A 240 5.06 -2.87 4.99
C LEU A 240 5.76 -3.44 6.24
N GLY A 241 6.82 -2.77 6.67
CA GLY A 241 7.60 -3.13 7.85
C GLY A 241 7.23 -2.33 9.08
N SER A 242 7.59 -2.83 10.26
CA SER A 242 7.48 -2.07 11.51
C SER A 242 8.45 -2.62 12.56
N ALA A 243 8.91 -1.74 13.45
CA ALA A 243 9.65 -2.08 14.65
C ALA A 243 8.79 -2.84 15.69
N ASP A 244 7.46 -2.72 15.62
CA ASP A 244 6.51 -3.44 16.48
C ASP A 244 6.38 -4.94 16.10
N ALA A 245 6.90 -5.33 14.92
CA ALA A 245 6.94 -6.73 14.50
C ALA A 245 8.04 -7.50 15.24
N GLU A 246 7.79 -8.77 15.56
CA GLU A 246 8.85 -9.66 16.04
C GLU A 246 10.02 -9.72 15.04
N PRO A 247 11.29 -9.71 15.47
CA PRO A 247 12.44 -9.75 14.56
C PRO A 247 12.38 -10.90 13.55
N ALA A 248 11.92 -12.07 13.99
CA ALA A 248 11.75 -13.23 13.12
C ALA A 248 10.66 -13.04 12.04
N HIS A 249 9.71 -12.12 12.20
CA HIS A 249 8.72 -11.77 11.18
C HIS A 249 9.31 -10.77 10.18
N VAL A 250 10.08 -9.80 10.66
CA VAL A 250 10.87 -8.88 9.81
C VAL A 250 11.83 -9.66 8.92
N ASP A 251 12.52 -10.66 9.46
CA ASP A 251 13.40 -11.56 8.69
C ASP A 251 12.67 -12.26 7.54
N LYS A 252 11.42 -12.71 7.77
CA LYS A 252 10.61 -13.35 6.74
C LYS A 252 10.17 -12.36 5.67
N LEU A 253 9.86 -11.12 6.04
CA LEU A 253 9.57 -10.05 5.08
C LEU A 253 10.80 -9.70 4.22
N ASN A 254 11.98 -9.61 4.85
CA ASN A 254 13.26 -9.42 4.15
C ASN A 254 13.62 -10.62 3.24
N LEU A 255 13.28 -11.83 3.66
CA LEU A 255 13.39 -13.02 2.82
C LEU A 255 12.43 -12.95 1.62
N LEU A 256 11.19 -12.50 1.80
CA LEU A 256 10.26 -12.25 0.71
C LEU A 256 10.82 -11.21 -0.27
N ALA A 257 11.33 -10.07 0.21
CA ALA A 257 11.97 -9.05 -0.65
C ALA A 257 13.09 -9.67 -1.51
N ARG A 258 13.95 -10.50 -0.91
CA ARG A 258 14.98 -11.25 -1.64
C ARG A 258 14.37 -12.17 -2.69
N ARG A 259 13.31 -12.90 -2.35
CA ARG A 259 12.61 -13.80 -3.24
C ARG A 259 11.86 -13.03 -4.35
N LEU A 260 11.49 -11.78 -4.15
CA LEU A 260 10.98 -10.93 -5.24
C LEU A 260 12.11 -10.42 -6.15
N ASN A 261 13.37 -10.76 -5.86
CA ASN A 261 14.58 -10.33 -6.58
C ASN A 261 14.86 -8.83 -6.50
N THR A 262 14.34 -8.15 -5.48
CA THR A 262 14.80 -6.82 -5.11
C THR A 262 15.94 -6.91 -4.09
N ASP A 263 16.81 -5.92 -4.10
CA ASP A 263 17.83 -5.70 -3.08
C ASP A 263 17.34 -4.87 -1.88
N LEU A 264 16.14 -4.27 -1.93
CA LEU A 264 15.58 -3.52 -0.80
C LEU A 264 15.36 -4.41 0.43
N ARG A 265 15.69 -3.91 1.61
CA ARG A 265 15.47 -4.58 2.91
C ARG A 265 15.06 -3.57 3.96
N LEU A 266 14.24 -4.00 4.92
CA LEU A 266 14.12 -3.29 6.19
C LEU A 266 15.42 -3.45 6.96
N ASN A 267 15.88 -2.35 7.53
CA ASN A 267 17.07 -2.29 8.34
C ASN A 267 16.87 -2.95 9.70
N ASP A 268 17.96 -3.39 10.31
CA ASP A 268 17.94 -3.79 11.71
C ASP A 268 18.16 -2.57 12.59
N ASP A 269 17.10 -1.78 12.73
CA ASP A 269 17.07 -0.57 13.55
C ASP A 269 15.69 -0.33 14.17
N THR A 270 15.63 0.64 15.06
CA THR A 270 14.40 1.29 15.52
C THR A 270 14.62 2.79 15.52
N LEU A 271 13.59 3.54 15.13
CA LEU A 271 13.67 4.99 14.99
C LEU A 271 12.74 5.68 15.99
N THR A 272 13.24 6.75 16.61
CA THR A 272 12.46 7.61 17.51
C THR A 272 12.75 9.09 17.25
N ASP A 273 11.78 9.96 17.45
CA ASP A 273 11.97 11.41 17.37
C ASP A 273 11.18 12.14 18.45
N GLU A 274 11.88 12.73 19.41
CA GLU A 274 11.29 13.50 20.51
C GLU A 274 10.80 14.89 20.08
N THR A 275 11.20 15.35 18.89
CA THR A 275 10.92 16.69 18.35
C THR A 275 9.79 16.68 17.33
N ASN A 276 9.87 15.82 16.32
CA ASN A 276 8.90 15.72 15.23
C ASN A 276 8.15 14.38 15.34
N ASN A 277 7.08 14.37 16.13
CA ASN A 277 6.23 13.20 16.31
C ASN A 277 4.76 13.58 16.45
N VAL A 278 3.90 12.60 16.18
CA VAL A 278 2.44 12.78 16.23
C VAL A 278 1.92 12.38 17.60
N GLY A 279 1.09 13.25 18.19
CA GLY A 279 0.42 12.95 19.46
C GLY A 279 1.33 12.94 20.69
N GLY A 280 2.59 13.37 20.57
CA GLY A 280 3.57 13.29 21.65
C GLY A 280 4.18 11.90 21.82
N GLU A 281 4.05 11.02 20.82
CA GLU A 281 4.55 9.64 20.81
C GLU A 281 5.82 9.53 19.96
N PRO A 282 7.03 9.45 20.53
CA PRO A 282 8.29 9.50 19.77
C PRO A 282 8.49 8.38 18.75
N THR A 283 7.73 7.28 18.82
CA THR A 283 7.78 6.21 17.81
C THR A 283 6.89 6.48 16.60
N VAL A 284 6.03 7.50 16.64
CA VAL A 284 5.19 7.94 15.52
C VAL A 284 5.84 9.16 14.87
N LEU A 285 6.85 8.89 14.06
CA LEU A 285 7.67 9.93 13.42
C LEU A 285 6.83 10.80 12.50
N GLU A 286 7.02 12.11 12.56
CA GLU A 286 6.51 13.05 11.57
C GLU A 286 7.65 13.48 10.62
N THR A 287 7.36 13.60 9.33
CA THR A 287 8.35 14.07 8.34
C THR A 287 7.71 14.87 7.20
N THR A 288 8.48 15.84 6.71
CA THR A 288 8.26 16.56 5.45
C THR A 288 9.47 16.44 4.52
N ALA A 289 10.43 15.54 4.83
CA ALA A 289 11.67 15.35 4.08
C ALA A 289 11.41 14.48 2.85
N PHE A 290 10.83 15.10 1.82
CA PHE A 290 10.42 14.44 0.57
C PHE A 290 11.43 14.63 -0.54
N ASN A 291 11.64 13.59 -1.32
CA ASN A 291 12.37 13.67 -2.57
C ASN A 291 11.40 13.95 -3.72
N GLU A 292 11.22 15.22 -4.06
CA GLU A 292 10.28 15.70 -5.10
C GLU A 292 10.62 15.21 -6.53
N ALA A 293 11.73 14.48 -6.72
CA ALA A 293 11.97 13.77 -7.98
C ALA A 293 10.93 12.66 -8.24
N PHE A 294 10.24 12.18 -7.19
CA PHE A 294 9.18 11.20 -7.30
C PHE A 294 7.79 11.86 -7.36
N PRO A 295 6.88 11.37 -8.23
CA PRO A 295 5.52 11.92 -8.38
C PRO A 295 4.56 11.37 -7.32
N LEU A 296 4.91 11.44 -6.03
CA LEU A 296 4.16 10.79 -4.95
C LEU A 296 3.36 11.76 -4.07
N PHE A 297 3.60 13.06 -4.21
CA PHE A 297 3.19 14.05 -3.20
C PHE A 297 1.99 14.92 -3.62
N ASP A 298 1.40 14.66 -4.79
CA ASP A 298 0.14 15.29 -5.18
C ASP A 298 -1.09 14.55 -4.60
N ALA A 299 -2.27 15.15 -4.75
CA ALA A 299 -3.53 14.44 -4.57
C ALA A 299 -3.59 13.22 -5.51
N CYS A 300 -4.18 12.11 -5.06
CA CYS A 300 -4.35 10.94 -5.89
C CYS A 300 -5.41 11.18 -6.96
N GLU A 301 -5.10 10.86 -8.20
CA GLU A 301 -6.05 10.96 -9.29
C GLU A 301 -7.20 9.95 -9.10
N ARG A 302 -8.44 10.43 -9.17
CA ARG A 302 -9.62 9.57 -9.11
C ARG A 302 -9.64 8.63 -10.31
N ASP A 303 -9.76 7.34 -10.04
CA ASP A 303 -10.01 6.35 -11.08
C ASP A 303 -11.48 6.40 -11.51
N THR A 304 -11.76 7.16 -12.56
CA THR A 304 -13.05 7.09 -13.24
C THR A 304 -13.03 5.85 -14.11
N LYS A 305 -13.55 4.71 -13.64
CA LYS A 305 -13.91 3.59 -14.52
C LYS A 305 -14.93 4.12 -15.54
N GLY A 306 -14.44 4.50 -16.72
CA GLY A 306 -15.19 5.26 -17.71
C GLY A 306 -16.51 4.57 -18.07
N ASP A 307 -17.55 5.40 -18.23
CA ASP A 307 -18.79 5.02 -18.89
C ASP A 307 -18.47 4.56 -20.32
N GLY A 308 -18.41 3.26 -20.53
CA GLY A 308 -18.10 2.67 -21.84
C GLY A 308 -19.14 3.05 -22.90
N THR A 309 -18.98 4.22 -23.52
CA THR A 309 -19.52 4.52 -24.86
C THR A 309 -18.37 4.33 -25.86
N PRO A 310 -18.40 3.31 -26.72
CA PRO A 310 -17.31 3.08 -27.64
C PRO A 310 -17.29 4.14 -28.74
N GLY A 311 -16.20 4.92 -28.78
CA GLY A 311 -15.74 5.59 -29.99
C GLY A 311 -16.18 7.04 -30.14
N GLN A 312 -15.28 7.96 -29.78
CA GLN A 312 -14.88 9.04 -30.68
C GLN A 312 -13.46 9.47 -30.35
N ALA A 313 -12.55 9.13 -31.26
CA ALA A 313 -11.19 9.66 -31.26
C ALA A 313 -11.26 11.20 -31.20
N ARG A 314 -10.54 11.79 -30.24
CA ARG A 314 -10.27 13.24 -30.23
C ARG A 314 -9.53 13.58 -31.51
N GLN A 315 -10.25 14.01 -32.54
CA GLN A 315 -9.66 14.73 -33.66
C GLN A 315 -9.33 16.14 -33.17
N THR A 316 -8.04 16.45 -33.15
CA THR A 316 -7.53 17.81 -32.99
C THR A 316 -8.12 18.69 -34.11
N PRO A 317 -8.72 19.85 -33.83
CA PRO A 317 -9.13 20.77 -34.88
C PRO A 317 -7.88 21.32 -35.59
N PRO A 318 -7.88 21.45 -36.93
CA PRO A 318 -6.82 22.16 -37.62
C PRO A 318 -6.94 23.66 -37.32
N ASP A 319 -5.78 24.30 -37.16
CA ASP A 319 -5.61 25.73 -36.94
C ASP A 319 -6.44 26.56 -37.94
N GLY A 320 -7.39 27.32 -37.39
CA GLY A 320 -8.20 28.29 -38.10
C GLY A 320 -7.37 29.53 -38.44
N VAL A 321 -7.17 29.72 -39.74
CA VAL A 321 -6.60 30.90 -40.38
C VAL A 321 -7.35 32.17 -39.95
N HIS A 322 -6.62 33.13 -39.40
CA HIS A 322 -7.07 34.52 -39.28
C HIS A 322 -7.12 35.16 -40.68
N SER A 323 -8.32 35.42 -41.21
CA SER A 323 -8.54 36.46 -42.21
C SER A 323 -9.20 37.67 -41.55
N GLY A 324 -8.46 38.77 -41.52
CA GLY A 324 -8.93 40.11 -41.15
C GLY A 324 -8.28 41.12 -42.10
N ASP A 325 -9.11 41.59 -43.03
CA ASP A 325 -9.10 42.83 -43.81
C ASP A 325 -7.87 43.76 -43.75
N ASP A 326 -7.24 43.96 -44.91
CA ASP A 326 -7.09 45.25 -45.61
C ASP A 326 -6.84 45.01 -47.12
#